data_AF-A0A1M5Z1D0-F1
#
_entry.id   AF-A0A1M5Z1D0-F1
#
_cell.length_a   1.000
_cell.length_b   1.000
_cell.length_c   1.000
_cell.angle_alpha   90.00
_cell.angle_beta   90.00
_cell.angle_gamma   90.00
#
_symmetry.space_group_name_H-M   'P 1'
#
loop_
_entity.id
_entity.type
_entity.pdbx_description
1 polymer ?
#
loop_
_entity_poly.entity_id
_entity_poly.type
_entity_poly.pdbx_seq_one_letter_code
_entity_poly.pdbx_strand_id
1 'polypeptide(L)'
;MKLAFVDYRISVEEHKNLSKYVDKIILVPKNTNLYPAINGHPDIQLTLINEQDISLIVSKDVDKSFIDVINNLGVSFEYSTNSLKSNYPFDIPLNCLFMKNFFIHTLDNSDKKLLDLAKNKININVNQGYTKCSTVIVNEGALITSDKGIYNKLSSYDFDILLINPGNIELPGLDYGFIGGCTGLIEENKLAFYGNLDFHPEGNEIKKFLTKHHVEPVYLYNGPLIDRGSIFTLY
;
A
#
# COMPACT_ATOMS: atom_id res chain seq x y z
N MET A 1 -4.07 4.75 19.66
CA MET A 1 -3.83 3.29 19.56
C MET A 1 -3.41 3.04 18.14
N LYS A 2 -2.27 2.39 17.95
CA LYS A 2 -1.64 2.21 16.66
C LYS A 2 -1.96 0.83 16.06
N LEU A 3 -2.60 0.82 14.91
CA LEU A 3 -3.08 -0.38 14.22
C LEU A 3 -2.32 -0.58 12.92
N ALA A 4 -1.96 -1.82 12.58
CA ALA A 4 -1.43 -2.17 11.26
C ALA A 4 -2.33 -3.20 10.57
N PHE A 5 -2.72 -2.93 9.32
CA PHE A 5 -3.42 -3.86 8.45
C PHE A 5 -2.41 -4.51 7.51
N VAL A 6 -2.36 -5.83 7.53
CA VAL A 6 -1.38 -6.64 6.80
C VAL A 6 -2.05 -7.85 6.16
N ASP A 7 -1.41 -8.42 5.13
CA ASP A 7 -1.87 -9.66 4.51
C ASP A 7 -1.95 -10.80 5.53
N TYR A 8 -3.01 -11.61 5.48
CA TYR A 8 -3.19 -12.78 6.34
C TYR A 8 -2.06 -13.81 6.25
N ARG A 9 -1.23 -13.75 5.20
CA ARG A 9 -0.09 -14.63 4.93
C ARG A 9 1.23 -14.13 5.53
N ILE A 10 1.21 -13.04 6.31
CA ILE A 10 2.40 -12.57 7.04
C ILE A 10 3.00 -13.72 7.87
N SER A 11 4.33 -13.84 7.85
CA SER A 11 5.05 -14.88 8.59
C SER A 11 5.07 -14.58 10.09
N VAL A 12 5.38 -15.60 10.90
CA VAL A 12 5.53 -15.44 12.35
C VAL A 12 6.65 -14.44 12.68
N GLU A 13 7.74 -14.43 11.91
CA GLU A 13 8.86 -13.51 12.09
C GLU A 13 8.45 -12.07 11.76
N GLU A 14 7.83 -11.85 10.61
CA GLU A 14 7.36 -10.54 10.18
C GLU A 14 6.34 -9.97 11.18
N HIS A 15 5.39 -10.79 11.64
CA HIS A 15 4.42 -10.40 12.66
C HIS A 15 5.12 -10.01 13.97
N LYS A 16 6.06 -10.83 14.47
CA LYS A 16 6.80 -10.56 15.72
C LYS A 16 7.63 -9.29 15.63
N ASN A 17 8.21 -9.00 14.46
CA ASN A 17 9.01 -7.79 14.27
C ASN A 17 8.13 -6.55 14.13
N LEU A 18 7.01 -6.64 13.42
CA LEU A 18 6.05 -5.54 13.28
C LEU A 18 5.38 -5.19 14.62
N SER A 19 5.07 -6.19 15.46
CA SER A 19 4.40 -5.99 16.75
C SER A 19 5.22 -5.18 17.77
N LYS A 20 6.50 -4.89 17.48
CA LYS A 20 7.33 -3.99 18.30
C LYS A 20 6.98 -2.51 18.08
N TYR A 21 6.30 -2.19 16.98
CA TYR A 21 6.04 -0.83 16.53
C TYR A 21 4.57 -0.44 16.53
N VAL A 22 3.65 -1.39 16.72
CA VAL A 22 2.20 -1.16 16.67
C VAL A 22 1.51 -1.86 17.83
N ASP A 23 0.40 -1.31 18.30
CA ASP A 23 -0.37 -1.88 19.42
C ASP A 23 -1.13 -3.12 18.99
N LYS A 24 -1.61 -3.16 17.74
CA LYS A 24 -2.37 -4.29 17.20
C LYS A 24 -2.13 -4.50 15.71
N ILE A 25 -1.91 -5.76 15.33
CA ILE A 25 -1.86 -6.19 13.93
C ILE A 25 -3.22 -6.79 13.58
N ILE A 26 -3.76 -6.39 12.44
CA ILE A 26 -5.05 -6.81 11.90
C ILE A 26 -4.79 -7.50 10.56
N LEU A 27 -5.14 -8.76 10.49
CA LEU A 27 -4.99 -9.55 9.27
C LEU A 27 -6.15 -9.26 8.32
N VAL A 28 -5.85 -8.75 7.14
CA VAL A 28 -6.84 -8.59 6.07
C VAL A 28 -7.16 -9.98 5.52
N PRO A 29 -8.43 -10.40 5.55
CA PRO A 29 -8.79 -11.78 5.21
C PRO A 29 -8.55 -12.05 3.72
N LYS A 30 -8.54 -13.35 3.40
CA LYS A 30 -8.54 -13.81 2.02
C LYS A 30 -9.84 -13.39 1.32
N ASN A 31 -9.74 -12.71 0.19
CA ASN A 31 -10.86 -12.44 -0.70
C ASN A 31 -10.92 -13.48 -1.82
N THR A 32 -11.98 -14.28 -1.85
CA THR A 32 -12.14 -15.38 -2.82
C THR A 32 -12.46 -14.92 -4.24
N ASN A 33 -12.77 -13.64 -4.45
CA ASN A 33 -13.00 -13.07 -5.78
C ASN A 33 -11.69 -12.67 -6.48
N LEU A 34 -10.55 -12.69 -5.77
CA LEU A 34 -9.24 -12.32 -6.28
C LEU A 34 -8.37 -13.57 -6.54
N TYR A 35 -7.41 -13.43 -7.46
CA TYR A 35 -6.49 -14.53 -7.79
C TYR A 35 -5.42 -14.73 -6.70
N PRO A 36 -4.79 -15.92 -6.62
CA PRO A 36 -3.97 -16.32 -5.48
C PRO A 36 -2.86 -15.37 -5.04
N ALA A 37 -2.19 -14.68 -5.97
CA ALA A 37 -1.07 -13.82 -5.61
C ALA A 37 -1.52 -12.61 -4.76
N ILE A 38 -2.67 -12.00 -5.06
CA ILE A 38 -3.11 -10.75 -4.44
C ILE A 38 -4.31 -10.88 -3.50
N ASN A 39 -4.84 -12.09 -3.30
CA ASN A 39 -6.08 -12.31 -2.55
C ASN A 39 -6.02 -11.97 -1.05
N GLY A 40 -4.84 -11.70 -0.50
CA GLY A 40 -4.65 -11.21 0.86
C GLY A 40 -4.17 -9.76 0.93
N HIS A 41 -3.88 -9.11 -0.20
CA HIS A 41 -3.21 -7.82 -0.24
C HIS A 41 -4.09 -6.71 0.39
N PRO A 42 -3.62 -6.03 1.45
CA PRO A 42 -4.31 -4.88 2.02
C PRO A 42 -4.57 -3.77 1.00
N ASP A 43 -3.58 -3.39 0.19
CA ASP A 43 -3.69 -2.31 -0.80
C ASP A 43 -4.63 -2.60 -1.98
N ILE A 44 -5.04 -3.85 -2.16
CA ILE A 44 -6.09 -4.25 -3.12
C ILE A 44 -7.48 -4.17 -2.48
N GLN A 45 -7.56 -4.46 -1.19
CA GLN A 45 -8.83 -4.61 -0.47
C GLN A 45 -9.24 -3.38 0.33
N LEU A 46 -8.30 -2.48 0.62
CA LEU A 46 -8.46 -1.32 1.48
C LEU A 46 -7.80 -0.09 0.86
N THR A 47 -8.35 1.08 1.15
CA THR A 47 -7.65 2.36 0.95
C THR A 47 -7.69 3.15 2.25
N LEU A 48 -6.52 3.62 2.69
CA LEU A 48 -6.39 4.52 3.82
C LEU A 48 -6.76 5.95 3.41
N ILE A 49 -7.72 6.57 4.11
CA ILE A 49 -8.21 7.92 3.79
C ILE A 49 -7.64 8.96 4.74
N ASN A 50 -7.57 8.64 6.04
CA ASN A 50 -7.06 9.49 7.13
C ASN A 50 -7.48 10.98 7.02
N GLU A 51 -8.66 11.22 6.46
CA GLU A 51 -9.24 12.53 6.25
C GLU A 51 -10.73 12.45 6.56
N GLN A 52 -11.27 13.52 7.17
CA GLN A 52 -12.64 13.57 7.68
C GLN A 52 -12.87 12.59 8.84
N ASP A 53 -14.11 12.12 8.99
CA ASP A 53 -14.52 11.12 9.98
C ASP A 53 -14.38 9.67 9.46
N ILE A 54 -13.68 9.44 8.34
CA ILE A 54 -13.52 8.13 7.69
C ILE A 54 -12.04 7.74 7.66
N SER A 55 -11.69 6.63 8.28
CA SER A 55 -10.32 6.11 8.24
C SER A 55 -10.06 5.24 7.00
N LEU A 56 -11.04 4.44 6.56
CA LEU A 56 -10.85 3.42 5.53
C LEU A 56 -11.98 3.38 4.51
N ILE A 57 -11.64 3.12 3.24
CA ILE A 57 -12.54 2.45 2.30
C ILE A 57 -12.17 0.97 2.25
N VAL A 58 -13.16 0.10 2.42
CA VAL A 58 -13.01 -1.36 2.54
C VAL A 58 -13.76 -2.05 1.41
N SER A 59 -13.20 -3.10 0.83
CA SER A 59 -13.88 -3.92 -0.19
C SER A 59 -15.29 -4.31 0.25
N LYS A 60 -16.27 -4.08 -0.63
CA LYS A 60 -17.71 -4.33 -0.39
C LYS A 60 -18.03 -5.73 0.12
N ASP A 61 -17.33 -6.73 -0.39
CA ASP A 61 -17.57 -8.14 -0.08
C ASP A 61 -16.52 -8.71 0.90
N VAL A 62 -15.89 -7.86 1.71
CA VAL A 62 -14.95 -8.33 2.74
C VAL A 62 -15.68 -9.19 3.78
N ASP A 63 -14.94 -10.11 4.39
CA ASP A 63 -15.49 -11.00 5.42
C ASP A 63 -16.08 -10.21 6.60
N LYS A 64 -17.28 -10.61 7.04
CA LYS A 64 -17.99 -9.94 8.14
C LYS A 64 -17.20 -9.96 9.45
N SER A 65 -16.46 -11.03 9.72
CA SER A 65 -15.63 -11.12 10.94
C SER A 65 -14.53 -10.07 10.97
N PHE A 66 -13.99 -9.68 9.82
CA PHE A 66 -13.03 -8.58 9.71
C PHE A 66 -13.69 -7.23 10.02
N ILE A 67 -14.91 -7.02 9.53
CA ILE A 67 -15.70 -5.83 9.87
C ILE A 67 -16.03 -5.76 11.36
N ASP A 68 -16.37 -6.87 11.99
CA ASP A 68 -16.60 -6.91 13.43
C ASP A 68 -15.33 -6.52 14.21
N VAL A 69 -14.14 -6.92 13.75
CA VAL A 69 -12.86 -6.47 14.32
C VAL A 69 -12.67 -4.96 14.16
N ILE A 70 -12.92 -4.41 12.97
CA ILE A 70 -12.81 -2.96 12.70
C ILE A 70 -13.77 -2.16 13.60
N ASN A 71 -15.03 -2.56 13.68
CA ASN A 71 -16.04 -1.92 14.53
C ASN A 71 -15.66 -1.94 16.01
N ASN A 72 -15.18 -3.08 16.52
CA ASN A 72 -14.76 -3.21 17.92
C ASN A 72 -13.54 -2.34 18.27
N LEU A 73 -12.76 -1.95 17.25
CA LEU A 73 -11.62 -1.04 17.41
C LEU A 73 -12.01 0.44 17.26
N GLY A 74 -13.27 0.74 16.94
CA GLY A 74 -13.75 2.10 16.73
C GLY A 74 -13.18 2.76 15.45
N VAL A 75 -12.67 1.96 14.51
CA VAL A 75 -12.15 2.47 13.23
C VAL A 75 -13.33 2.75 12.30
N SER A 76 -13.46 4.00 11.85
CA SER A 76 -14.50 4.37 10.91
C SER A 76 -14.15 3.92 9.49
N PHE A 77 -15.13 3.37 8.80
CA PHE A 77 -14.93 2.88 7.44
C PHE A 77 -16.20 3.01 6.61
N GLU A 78 -16.03 2.96 5.30
CA GLU A 78 -17.10 2.72 4.36
C GLU A 78 -16.76 1.58 3.40
N TYR A 79 -17.79 0.91 2.88
CA TYR A 79 -17.60 -0.07 1.82
C TYR A 79 -17.35 0.59 0.47
N SER A 80 -16.54 -0.03 -0.38
CA SER A 80 -16.41 0.29 -1.80
C SER A 80 -17.77 0.20 -2.51
N THR A 81 -17.90 0.91 -3.63
CA THR A 81 -19.12 0.92 -4.44
C THR A 81 -19.36 -0.44 -5.09
N ASN A 82 -18.29 -1.00 -5.66
CA ASN A 82 -18.33 -2.24 -6.43
C ASN A 82 -17.53 -3.36 -5.75
N SER A 83 -17.95 -4.58 -6.05
CA SER A 83 -17.24 -5.82 -5.74
C SER A 83 -15.94 -5.92 -6.53
N LEU A 84 -14.86 -6.37 -5.88
CA LEU A 84 -13.61 -6.71 -6.54
C LEU A 84 -13.77 -8.00 -7.35
N LYS A 85 -13.03 -8.13 -8.47
CA LYS A 85 -12.97 -9.34 -9.29
C LYS A 85 -11.55 -9.58 -9.76
N SER A 86 -11.18 -10.84 -10.00
CA SER A 86 -9.82 -11.26 -10.37
C SER A 86 -9.27 -10.69 -11.68
N ASN A 87 -10.11 -10.13 -12.54
CA ASN A 87 -9.70 -9.67 -13.86
C ASN A 87 -9.47 -8.17 -13.83
N TYR A 88 -8.32 -7.73 -14.34
CA TYR A 88 -8.07 -6.31 -14.56
C TYR A 88 -9.15 -5.69 -15.47
N PRO A 89 -9.64 -4.46 -15.19
CA PRO A 89 -9.27 -3.56 -14.11
C PRO A 89 -10.16 -3.67 -12.85
N PHE A 90 -10.86 -4.78 -12.63
CA PHE A 90 -11.85 -4.91 -11.54
C PHE A 90 -11.22 -5.29 -10.19
N ASP A 91 -9.92 -5.50 -10.14
CA ASP A 91 -9.12 -5.77 -8.93
C ASP A 91 -8.38 -4.53 -8.41
N ILE A 92 -8.21 -3.50 -9.23
CA ILE A 92 -7.50 -2.26 -8.85
C ILE A 92 -8.33 -1.10 -8.29
N PRO A 93 -9.70 -1.09 -8.19
CA PRO A 93 -10.42 0.15 -7.84
C PRO A 93 -10.01 0.85 -6.55
N LEU A 94 -9.39 0.14 -5.60
CA LEU A 94 -8.91 0.65 -4.32
C LEU A 94 -7.38 0.88 -4.28
N ASN A 95 -6.62 0.46 -5.29
CA ASN A 95 -5.16 0.47 -5.31
C ASN A 95 -4.55 1.83 -5.71
N CYS A 96 -5.02 2.90 -5.08
CA CYS A 96 -4.65 4.27 -5.38
C CYS A 96 -3.65 4.86 -4.36
N LEU A 97 -2.93 5.91 -4.76
CA LEU A 97 -2.25 6.78 -3.79
C LEU A 97 -3.21 7.86 -3.34
N PHE A 98 -3.75 7.70 -2.14
CA PHE A 98 -4.56 8.70 -1.46
C PHE A 98 -3.68 9.47 -0.47
N MET A 99 -3.12 10.59 -0.91
CA MET A 99 -2.22 11.45 -0.13
C MET A 99 -2.93 12.73 0.29
N LYS A 100 -2.33 13.55 1.16
CA LYS A 100 -2.96 14.78 1.68
C LYS A 100 -3.47 15.71 0.57
N ASN A 101 -2.62 15.99 -0.41
CA ASN A 101 -2.94 16.94 -1.48
C ASN A 101 -3.23 16.26 -2.83
N PHE A 102 -2.96 14.96 -2.96
CA PHE A 102 -2.96 14.26 -4.23
C PHE A 102 -3.79 12.99 -4.18
N PHE A 103 -4.51 12.74 -5.27
CA PHE A 103 -5.14 11.46 -5.57
C PHE A 103 -4.59 10.96 -6.89
N ILE A 104 -3.85 9.85 -6.86
CA ILE A 104 -3.14 9.34 -8.03
C ILE A 104 -3.62 7.91 -8.29
N HIS A 105 -4.21 7.70 -9.47
CA HIS A 105 -4.69 6.40 -9.91
C HIS A 105 -5.02 6.42 -11.41
N THR A 106 -5.43 5.28 -11.97
CA THR A 106 -6.20 5.26 -13.22
C THR A 106 -7.62 5.73 -12.91
N LEU A 107 -7.91 7.02 -13.13
CA LEU A 107 -9.11 7.69 -12.59
C LEU A 107 -10.40 6.99 -13.02
N ASP A 108 -10.50 6.58 -14.28
CA ASP A 108 -11.68 5.89 -14.83
C ASP A 108 -11.96 4.52 -14.19
N ASN A 109 -10.95 3.92 -13.55
CA ASN A 109 -11.06 2.63 -12.85
C ASN A 109 -11.11 2.77 -11.33
N SER A 110 -11.11 3.99 -10.79
CA SER A 110 -11.16 4.23 -9.35
C SER A 110 -12.55 3.95 -8.78
N ASP A 111 -12.62 3.53 -7.52
CA ASP A 111 -13.92 3.50 -6.83
C ASP A 111 -14.52 4.91 -6.74
N LYS A 112 -15.82 5.02 -7.02
CA LYS A 112 -16.52 6.30 -7.04
C LYS A 112 -16.42 7.04 -5.70
N LYS A 113 -16.43 6.32 -4.57
CA LYS A 113 -16.31 6.94 -3.25
C LYS A 113 -14.95 7.59 -3.05
N LEU A 114 -13.88 6.97 -3.56
CA LEU A 114 -12.55 7.53 -3.50
C LEU A 114 -12.46 8.83 -4.31
N LEU A 115 -13.04 8.85 -5.52
CA LEU A 115 -13.13 10.06 -6.32
C LEU A 115 -13.96 11.15 -5.62
N ASP A 116 -15.06 10.78 -4.98
CA ASP A 116 -15.90 11.70 -4.23
C ASP A 116 -15.16 12.30 -3.02
N LEU A 117 -14.39 11.50 -2.28
CA LEU A 117 -13.54 11.95 -1.18
C LEU A 117 -12.35 12.80 -1.66
N ALA A 118 -11.83 12.52 -2.85
CA ALA A 118 -10.69 13.21 -3.46
C ALA A 118 -11.06 14.49 -4.24
N LYS A 119 -12.31 14.96 -4.20
CA LYS A 119 -12.78 16.15 -4.95
C LYS A 119 -11.95 17.41 -4.73
N ASN A 120 -11.41 17.58 -3.52
CA ASN A 120 -10.61 18.75 -3.15
C ASN A 120 -9.10 18.53 -3.31
N LYS A 121 -8.69 17.37 -3.84
CA LYS A 121 -7.29 17.03 -4.11
C LYS A 121 -6.93 17.29 -5.57
N ILE A 122 -5.63 17.34 -5.84
CA ILE A 122 -5.10 17.28 -7.19
C ILE A 122 -5.24 15.84 -7.68
N ASN A 123 -6.16 15.62 -8.62
CA ASN A 123 -6.42 14.32 -9.22
C ASN A 123 -5.47 14.09 -10.40
N ILE A 124 -4.59 13.09 -10.31
CA ILE A 124 -3.58 12.76 -11.31
C ILE A 124 -3.90 11.41 -11.94
N ASN A 125 -4.25 11.43 -13.23
CA ASN A 125 -4.46 10.21 -14.00
C ASN A 125 -3.14 9.58 -14.45
N VAL A 126 -2.93 8.32 -14.11
CA VAL A 126 -1.84 7.46 -14.60
C VAL A 126 -2.41 6.21 -15.28
N ASN A 127 -1.62 5.53 -16.12
CA ASN A 127 -2.07 4.30 -16.78
C ASN A 127 -1.94 3.07 -15.88
N GLN A 128 -1.00 3.09 -14.94
CA GLN A 128 -0.71 1.99 -14.02
C GLN A 128 -1.78 1.92 -12.93
N GLY A 129 -2.65 0.91 -13.01
CA GLY A 129 -3.74 0.70 -12.06
C GLY A 129 -3.32 0.17 -10.70
N TYR A 130 -2.21 -0.58 -10.61
CA TYR A 130 -1.66 -0.99 -9.31
C TYR A 130 -0.81 0.14 -8.71
N THR A 131 -1.35 1.37 -8.64
CA THR A 131 -0.58 2.57 -8.32
C THR A 131 0.02 2.49 -6.92
N LYS A 132 -0.74 2.02 -5.91
CA LYS A 132 -0.27 1.86 -4.53
C LYS A 132 0.74 0.74 -4.39
N CYS A 133 0.55 -0.40 -5.08
CA CYS A 133 1.55 -1.46 -5.07
C CYS A 133 2.84 -0.98 -5.75
N SER A 134 2.74 -0.20 -6.82
CA SER A 134 3.89 0.25 -7.64
C SER A 134 4.67 1.41 -7.02
N THR A 135 4.16 2.03 -5.95
CA THR A 135 4.74 3.27 -5.40
C THR A 135 4.82 3.24 -3.87
N VAL A 136 6.01 3.51 -3.36
CA VAL A 136 6.26 3.79 -1.95
C VAL A 136 6.03 5.26 -1.69
N ILE A 137 5.23 5.57 -0.66
CA ILE A 137 5.16 6.91 -0.08
C ILE A 137 6.24 6.98 1.00
N VAL A 138 7.30 7.74 0.77
CA VAL A 138 8.35 7.97 1.78
C VAL A 138 7.88 9.06 2.73
N ASN A 139 7.31 10.13 2.20
CA ASN A 139 6.53 11.16 2.90
C ASN A 139 5.66 11.91 1.88
N GLU A 140 5.02 13.02 2.28
CA GLU A 140 4.13 13.81 1.41
C GLU A 140 4.80 14.44 0.17
N GLY A 141 6.13 14.55 0.15
CA GLY A 141 6.89 15.14 -0.96
C GLY A 141 7.89 14.19 -1.61
N ALA A 142 7.99 12.93 -1.16
CA ALA A 142 9.01 11.99 -1.61
C ALA A 142 8.42 10.60 -1.90
N LEU A 143 8.71 10.08 -3.09
CA LEU A 143 8.15 8.82 -3.60
C LEU A 143 9.25 7.92 -4.17
N ILE A 144 9.02 6.60 -4.12
CA ILE A 144 9.85 5.61 -4.86
C ILE A 144 8.92 4.82 -5.75
N THR A 145 9.27 4.64 -7.02
CA THR A 145 8.50 3.79 -7.94
C THR A 145 9.40 3.06 -8.91
N SER A 146 8.97 1.88 -9.36
CA SER A 146 9.57 1.18 -10.50
C SER A 146 8.81 1.42 -11.81
N ASP A 147 7.67 2.11 -11.76
CA ASP A 147 6.82 2.38 -12.93
C ASP A 147 7.20 3.70 -13.59
N LYS A 148 7.71 3.61 -14.82
CA LYS A 148 8.13 4.78 -15.61
C LYS A 148 6.97 5.70 -15.98
N GLY A 149 5.75 5.17 -16.13
CA GLY A 149 4.56 5.96 -16.41
C GLY A 149 4.17 6.84 -15.23
N ILE A 150 4.17 6.27 -14.02
CA ILE A 150 3.99 7.01 -12.77
C ILE A 150 5.10 8.05 -12.62
N TYR A 151 6.37 7.65 -12.73
CA TYR A 151 7.50 8.57 -12.62
C TYR A 151 7.37 9.77 -13.57
N ASN A 152 7.15 9.52 -14.86
CA ASN A 152 7.05 10.58 -15.87
C ASN A 152 5.88 11.53 -15.59
N LYS A 153 4.74 10.99 -15.12
CA LYS A 153 3.56 11.79 -14.82
C LYS A 153 3.75 12.64 -13.56
N LEU A 154 4.41 12.08 -12.54
CA LEU A 154 4.61 12.76 -11.26
C LEU A 154 5.81 13.72 -11.28
N SER A 155 6.76 13.53 -12.20
CA SER A 155 7.90 14.45 -12.40
C SER A 155 7.50 15.87 -12.83
N SER A 156 6.25 16.08 -13.27
CA SER A 156 5.72 17.43 -13.54
C SER A 156 5.16 18.14 -12.30
N TYR A 157 5.25 17.50 -11.13
CA TYR A 157 4.80 18.01 -9.84
C TYR A 157 6.00 18.15 -8.90
N ASP A 158 5.78 18.78 -7.74
CA ASP A 158 6.83 19.03 -6.73
C ASP A 158 7.09 17.80 -5.85
N PHE A 159 7.41 16.67 -6.48
CA PHE A 159 7.84 15.45 -5.82
C PHE A 159 9.33 15.18 -6.06
N ASP A 160 10.03 14.78 -5.02
CA ASP A 160 11.31 14.09 -5.12
C ASP A 160 11.03 12.62 -5.40
N ILE A 161 11.46 12.08 -6.54
CA ILE A 161 11.10 10.72 -6.94
C ILE A 161 12.35 9.92 -7.26
N LEU A 162 12.54 8.81 -6.53
CA LEU A 162 13.49 7.79 -6.91
C LEU A 162 12.83 6.79 -7.87
N LEU A 163 13.30 6.77 -9.11
CA LEU A 163 12.98 5.71 -10.07
C LEU A 163 13.96 4.55 -9.89
N ILE A 164 13.43 3.36 -9.63
CA ILE A 164 14.20 2.10 -9.58
C ILE A 164 13.82 1.19 -10.77
N ASN A 165 14.56 0.10 -10.97
CA ASN A 165 14.22 -0.90 -11.96
C ASN A 165 13.13 -1.87 -11.45
N PRO A 166 12.23 -2.36 -12.31
CA PRO A 166 11.29 -3.41 -11.93
C PRO A 166 11.99 -4.76 -11.70
N GLY A 167 11.37 -5.63 -10.88
CA GLY A 167 11.89 -6.96 -10.57
C GLY A 167 12.52 -7.07 -9.18
N ASN A 168 13.16 -8.22 -8.89
CA ASN A 168 13.87 -8.52 -7.63
C ASN A 168 13.01 -8.44 -6.36
N ILE A 169 11.69 -8.63 -6.54
CA ILE A 169 10.70 -8.70 -5.48
C ILE A 169 9.90 -9.98 -5.71
N GLU A 170 9.83 -10.81 -4.69
CA GLU A 170 9.07 -12.06 -4.73
C GLU A 170 7.57 -11.79 -4.66
N LEU A 171 6.82 -12.39 -5.59
CA LEU A 171 5.37 -12.46 -5.54
C LEU A 171 4.93 -13.84 -6.04
N PRO A 172 4.62 -14.79 -5.14
CA PRO A 172 4.33 -16.17 -5.53
C PRO A 172 3.20 -16.26 -6.57
N GLY A 173 3.52 -16.85 -7.73
CA GLY A 173 2.59 -17.04 -8.84
C GLY A 173 2.70 -16.00 -9.96
N LEU A 174 3.62 -15.03 -9.86
CA LEU A 174 3.92 -14.02 -10.88
C LEU A 174 5.43 -13.85 -11.07
N ASP A 175 5.84 -13.12 -12.12
CA ASP A 175 7.25 -12.91 -12.45
C ASP A 175 7.99 -12.07 -11.41
N TYR A 176 7.32 -11.05 -10.85
CA TYR A 176 7.83 -10.20 -9.78
C TYR A 176 6.70 -9.43 -9.10
N GLY A 177 6.94 -8.95 -7.87
CA GLY A 177 6.07 -8.04 -7.12
C GLY A 177 6.49 -6.58 -7.21
N PHE A 178 5.77 -5.70 -6.52
CA PHE A 178 5.99 -4.27 -6.57
C PHE A 178 6.53 -3.67 -5.26
N ILE A 179 7.32 -2.61 -5.37
CA ILE A 179 8.06 -2.01 -4.24
C ILE A 179 7.14 -1.39 -3.17
N GLY A 180 6.03 -0.77 -3.58
CA GLY A 180 5.01 -0.26 -2.67
C GLY A 180 4.33 -1.40 -1.90
N GLY A 181 4.05 -2.52 -2.57
CA GLY A 181 3.45 -3.72 -1.98
C GLY A 181 4.35 -4.43 -0.94
N CYS A 182 5.65 -4.14 -0.94
CA CYS A 182 6.60 -4.65 0.03
C CYS A 182 6.68 -3.82 1.32
N THR A 183 6.00 -2.66 1.39
CA THR A 183 6.31 -1.65 2.40
C THR A 183 5.08 -0.97 3.00
N GLY A 184 5.31 -0.26 4.10
CA GLY A 184 4.38 0.76 4.57
C GLY A 184 4.93 1.58 5.72
N LEU A 185 4.50 2.85 5.77
CA LEU A 185 4.89 3.74 6.86
C LEU A 185 4.24 3.24 8.14
N ILE A 186 5.07 2.85 9.10
CA ILE A 186 4.64 2.49 10.44
C ILE A 186 4.76 3.68 11.38
N GLU A 187 5.62 4.66 11.09
CA GLU A 187 5.66 5.97 11.75
C GLU A 187 5.95 7.02 10.68
N GLU A 188 5.80 8.30 11.01
CA GLU A 188 6.12 9.41 10.09
C GLU A 188 7.53 9.29 9.49
N ASN A 189 8.48 8.77 10.28
CA ASN A 189 9.88 8.61 9.90
C ASN A 189 10.35 7.15 9.88
N LYS A 190 9.45 6.15 9.91
CA LYS A 190 9.84 4.73 9.83
C LYS A 190 9.04 3.99 8.76
N LEU A 191 9.75 3.43 7.79
CA LEU A 191 9.19 2.65 6.69
C LEU A 191 9.52 1.17 6.88
N ALA A 192 8.50 0.35 7.13
CA ALA A 192 8.67 -1.09 7.24
C ALA A 192 8.80 -1.75 5.87
N PHE A 193 9.62 -2.79 5.78
CA PHE A 193 9.84 -3.63 4.60
C PHE A 193 9.59 -5.10 4.93
N TYR A 194 8.83 -5.79 4.10
CA TYR A 194 8.76 -7.25 4.04
C TYR A 194 10.03 -7.79 3.37
N GLY A 195 11.13 -7.77 4.12
CA GLY A 195 12.45 -8.18 3.66
C GLY A 195 13.51 -7.16 4.05
N ASN A 196 14.72 -7.32 3.50
CA ASN A 196 15.85 -6.44 3.74
C ASN A 196 16.41 -5.91 2.42
N LEU A 197 16.61 -4.59 2.35
CA LEU A 197 17.20 -3.91 1.20
C LEU A 197 18.61 -4.38 0.86
N ASP A 198 19.33 -5.03 1.78
CA ASP A 198 20.63 -5.67 1.48
C ASP A 198 20.54 -6.76 0.40
N PHE A 199 19.34 -7.30 0.15
CA PHE A 199 19.09 -8.33 -0.86
C PHE A 199 18.51 -7.75 -2.16
N HIS A 200 18.32 -6.43 -2.25
CA HIS A 200 17.81 -5.77 -3.45
C HIS A 200 18.98 -5.11 -4.23
N PRO A 201 19.09 -5.27 -5.56
CA PRO A 201 20.19 -4.69 -6.34
C PRO A 201 20.35 -3.17 -6.19
N GLU A 202 19.23 -2.46 -6.04
CA GLU A 202 19.19 -1.00 -5.83
C GLU A 202 18.99 -0.61 -4.36
N GLY A 203 19.19 -1.54 -3.42
CA GLY A 203 18.97 -1.32 -2.00
C GLY A 203 19.77 -0.17 -1.41
N ASN A 204 21.01 0.04 -1.86
CA ASN A 204 21.83 1.17 -1.43
C ASN A 204 21.25 2.52 -1.88
N GLU A 205 20.70 2.60 -3.09
CA GLU A 205 20.09 3.83 -3.60
C GLU A 205 18.79 4.14 -2.85
N ILE A 206 17.98 3.10 -2.57
CA ILE A 206 16.79 3.23 -1.72
C ILE A 206 17.17 3.73 -0.32
N LYS A 207 18.18 3.13 0.33
CA LYS A 207 18.64 3.56 1.67
C LYS A 207 19.12 5.03 1.69
N LYS A 208 19.88 5.46 0.67
CA LYS A 208 20.32 6.85 0.54
C LYS A 208 19.14 7.79 0.39
N PHE A 209 18.15 7.42 -0.43
CA PHE A 209 16.94 8.21 -0.64
C PHE A 209 16.11 8.34 0.64
N LEU A 210 15.89 7.24 1.37
CA LEU A 210 15.22 7.27 2.67
C LEU A 210 15.98 8.18 3.66
N THR A 211 17.31 8.05 3.74
CA THR A 211 18.16 8.88 4.60
C THR A 211 18.05 10.37 4.26
N LYS A 212 18.07 10.72 2.96
CA LYS A 212 17.87 12.09 2.46
C LYS A 212 16.55 12.69 2.94
N HIS A 213 15.51 11.87 3.08
CA HIS A 213 14.19 12.27 3.52
C HIS A 213 13.91 12.00 5.01
N HIS A 214 14.96 11.73 5.80
CA HIS A 214 14.86 11.47 7.24
C HIS A 214 13.94 10.30 7.62
N VAL A 215 13.83 9.29 6.75
CA VAL A 215 13.08 8.06 6.98
C VAL A 215 14.02 6.90 7.25
N GLU A 216 13.76 6.17 8.32
CA GLU A 216 14.49 4.96 8.73
C GLU A 216 13.81 3.71 8.14
N PRO A 217 14.56 2.84 7.42
CA PRO A 217 14.03 1.54 7.03
C PRO A 217 13.99 0.57 8.21
N VAL A 218 12.86 -0.11 8.38
CA VAL A 218 12.66 -1.19 9.36
C VAL A 218 12.45 -2.51 8.62
N TYR A 219 13.31 -3.49 8.85
CA TYR A 219 13.21 -4.79 8.16
C TYR A 219 12.42 -5.79 9.01
N LEU A 220 11.35 -6.34 8.44
CA LEU A 220 10.48 -7.30 9.13
C LEU A 220 11.02 -8.73 9.10
N TYR A 221 11.92 -9.04 8.16
CA TYR A 221 12.69 -10.28 8.14
C TYR A 221 13.97 -10.09 7.32
N ASN A 222 14.95 -11.00 7.46
CA ASN A 222 16.24 -10.89 6.78
C ASN A 222 16.32 -11.76 5.52
N GLY A 223 15.88 -11.23 4.38
CA GLY A 223 15.96 -11.87 3.07
C GLY A 223 15.45 -10.97 1.93
N PRO A 224 15.14 -11.54 0.75
CA PRO A 224 14.62 -10.79 -0.40
C PRO A 224 13.38 -9.94 -0.09
N LEU A 225 13.03 -8.96 -0.90
CA LEU A 225 11.75 -8.27 -0.72
C LEU A 225 10.60 -9.18 -1.17
N ILE A 226 9.51 -9.23 -0.40
CA ILE A 226 8.28 -9.94 -0.73
C ILE A 226 7.14 -8.94 -0.83
N ASP A 227 6.42 -8.96 -1.93
CA ASP A 227 5.19 -8.19 -2.07
C ASP A 227 4.06 -8.89 -1.29
N ARG A 228 3.50 -8.18 -0.32
CA ARG A 228 2.36 -8.62 0.49
C ARG A 228 1.23 -7.60 0.50
N GLY A 229 1.18 -6.71 -0.50
CA GLY A 229 0.09 -5.74 -0.61
C GLY A 229 0.13 -4.59 0.38
N SER A 230 1.31 -4.07 0.66
CA SER A 230 1.56 -2.93 1.55
C SER A 230 1.26 -3.21 3.03
N ILE A 231 1.72 -2.30 3.89
CA ILE A 231 1.28 -2.19 5.30
C ILE A 231 0.53 -0.88 5.42
N PHE A 232 -0.72 -0.93 5.90
CA PHE A 232 -1.46 0.29 6.25
C PHE A 232 -1.46 0.50 7.75
N THR A 233 -1.08 1.68 8.20
CA THR A 233 -1.01 2.02 9.63
C THR A 233 -1.97 3.15 9.96
N LEU A 234 -2.74 2.97 11.03
CA LEU A 234 -3.50 4.02 11.71
C LEU A 234 -2.82 4.32 13.05
N TYR A 235 -2.61 5.58 13.40
CA TYR A 235 -1.96 5.99 14.65
C TYR A 235 -2.73 7.09 15.37
#